data_AF-A0A1G0A8N8-F1
#
_entry.id   AF-A0A1G0A8N8-F1
#
_cell.length_a   1.000
_cell.length_b   1.000
_cell.length_c   1.000
_cell.angle_alpha   90.00
_cell.angle_beta   90.00
_cell.angle_gamma   90.00
#
_symmetry.space_group_name_H-M   'P 1'
#
loop_
_entity.id
_entity.type
_entity.pdbx_description
1 polymer ?
#
loop_
_entity_poly.entity_id
_entity_poly.type
_entity_poly.pdbx_seq_one_letter_code
_entity_poly.pdbx_strand_id
1 'polypeptide(L)'
;MDRDAMSRATMVLTILVLVTLILVTPGLMGRPSELSSIPILIIGLAKDQTEIVVDVEGAVQAYFYDRIVLQVDSLPAGFSAGREENETYTLYLRVPVNESVAYRIHTYLEDQGGNYFEYNITLTTQREDDNRTVLTVVLDDEDRDPVIQVTSPSDFRWSVPRRGSR
;
A
#
# COMPACT_ATOMS: atom_id res chain seq x y z
N MET A 1 53.98 -34.50 0.13
CA MET A 1 52.51 -34.43 -0.05
C MET A 1 52.26 -33.78 -1.39
N ASP A 2 51.67 -34.53 -2.32
CA ASP A 2 51.56 -34.14 -3.72
C ASP A 2 50.68 -32.91 -3.89
N ARG A 3 51.19 -31.89 -4.58
CA ARG A 3 50.45 -30.65 -4.90
C ARG A 3 49.12 -30.94 -5.60
N ASP A 4 49.07 -32.02 -6.38
CA ASP A 4 47.86 -32.45 -7.08
C ASP A 4 46.78 -32.95 -6.12
N ALA A 5 47.16 -33.73 -5.11
CA ALA A 5 46.23 -34.17 -4.06
C ALA A 5 45.70 -32.98 -3.26
N MET A 6 46.55 -31.98 -3.01
CA MET A 6 46.17 -30.76 -2.32
C MET A 6 45.17 -29.93 -3.14
N SER A 7 45.38 -29.77 -4.45
CA SER A 7 44.44 -29.05 -5.32
C SER A 7 43.07 -29.71 -5.41
N ARG A 8 43.03 -31.06 -5.47
CA ARG A 8 41.80 -31.84 -5.51
C ARG A 8 41.05 -31.73 -4.18
N ALA A 9 41.76 -31.78 -3.06
CA ALA A 9 41.16 -31.55 -1.75
C ALA A 9 40.56 -30.14 -1.63
N THR A 10 41.23 -29.12 -2.19
CA THR A 10 40.70 -27.74 -2.20
C THR A 10 39.44 -27.60 -3.05
N MET A 11 39.38 -28.26 -4.21
CA MET A 11 38.16 -28.27 -5.06
C MET A 11 36.98 -28.93 -4.36
N VAL A 12 37.20 -30.07 -3.70
CA VAL A 12 36.11 -30.76 -2.99
C VAL A 12 35.62 -29.92 -1.81
N LEU A 13 36.54 -29.29 -1.07
CA LEU A 13 36.19 -28.43 0.06
C LEU A 13 35.37 -27.21 -0.38
N THR A 14 35.73 -26.58 -1.49
CA THR A 14 35.00 -25.42 -2.03
C THR A 14 33.59 -25.79 -2.46
N ILE A 15 33.39 -26.95 -3.10
CA ILE A 15 32.04 -27.45 -3.44
C ILE A 15 31.22 -27.69 -2.15
N LEU A 16 31.82 -28.31 -1.14
CA LEU A 16 31.15 -28.60 0.14
C LEU A 16 30.72 -27.30 0.85
N VAL A 17 31.60 -26.29 0.86
CA VAL A 17 31.29 -24.95 1.38
C VAL A 17 30.15 -24.31 0.60
N LEU A 18 30.16 -24.43 -0.74
CA LEU A 18 29.13 -23.83 -1.58
C LEU A 18 27.75 -24.46 -1.35
N VAL A 19 27.69 -25.79 -1.26
CA VAL A 19 26.46 -26.53 -0.95
C VAL A 19 25.94 -26.16 0.44
N THR A 20 26.84 -26.06 1.43
CA THR A 20 26.47 -25.65 2.79
C THR A 20 25.95 -24.21 2.78
N LEU A 21 26.56 -23.30 2.01
CA LEU A 21 26.05 -21.95 1.86
C LEU A 21 24.64 -21.95 1.26
N ILE A 22 24.40 -22.68 0.18
CA ILE A 22 23.08 -22.75 -0.47
C ILE A 22 22.01 -23.26 0.51
N LEU A 23 22.33 -24.25 1.34
CA LEU A 23 21.40 -24.80 2.34
C LEU A 23 21.14 -23.85 3.52
N VAL A 24 22.13 -23.05 3.91
CA VAL A 24 22.04 -22.16 5.08
C VAL A 24 21.56 -20.75 4.70
N THR A 25 21.75 -20.33 3.44
CA THR A 25 21.35 -18.99 2.96
C THR A 25 19.88 -18.67 3.19
N PRO A 26 18.91 -19.60 2.97
CA PRO A 26 17.50 -19.35 3.29
C PRO A 26 17.23 -19.11 4.78
N GLY A 27 18.06 -19.64 5.69
CA GLY A 27 17.95 -19.40 7.12
C GLY A 27 18.63 -18.11 7.60
N LEU A 28 19.58 -17.59 6.83
CA LEU A 28 20.30 -16.33 7.10
C LEU A 28 19.64 -15.11 6.46
N MET A 29 18.92 -15.30 5.34
CA MET A 29 17.91 -14.36 4.89
C MET A 29 16.76 -14.44 5.88
N GLY A 30 16.91 -13.71 7.00
CA GLY A 30 15.96 -13.68 8.08
C GLY A 30 14.53 -13.50 7.55
N ARG A 31 13.58 -14.14 8.25
CA ARG A 31 12.17 -13.85 8.05
C ARG A 31 11.99 -12.34 7.97
N PRO A 32 11.21 -11.82 7.00
CA PRO A 32 10.99 -10.39 6.90
C PRO A 32 10.57 -9.87 8.27
N SER A 33 11.33 -8.90 8.77
CA SER A 33 11.17 -8.33 10.10
C SER A 33 9.75 -7.78 10.25
N GLU A 34 9.07 -8.04 11.37
CA GLU A 34 7.67 -7.63 11.64
C GLU A 34 7.42 -6.12 11.52
N LEU A 35 8.48 -5.31 11.42
CA LEU A 35 8.43 -3.87 11.24
C LEU A 35 8.47 -3.41 9.76
N SER A 36 8.57 -4.34 8.79
CA SER A 36 8.80 -4.00 7.37
C SER A 36 7.53 -3.93 6.51
N SER A 37 6.35 -4.15 7.08
CA SER A 37 5.09 -4.32 6.32
C SER A 37 3.93 -3.51 6.91
N ILE A 38 4.18 -2.28 7.38
CA ILE A 38 3.07 -1.37 7.68
C ILE A 38 2.69 -0.67 6.38
N PRO A 39 1.48 -0.88 5.83
CA PRO A 39 1.06 -0.19 4.63
C PRO A 39 0.82 1.29 4.92
N ILE A 40 1.21 2.13 3.97
CA ILE A 40 1.05 3.57 4.00
C ILE A 40 0.03 3.93 2.93
N LEU A 41 -1.13 4.42 3.36
CA LEU A 41 -2.10 5.03 2.46
C LEU A 41 -1.63 6.42 2.07
N ILE A 42 -1.66 6.73 0.79
CA ILE A 42 -1.37 8.04 0.21
C ILE A 42 -2.60 8.53 -0.54
N ILE A 43 -3.00 9.76 -0.25
CA ILE A 43 -4.15 10.39 -0.88
C ILE A 43 -3.72 11.75 -1.35
N GLY A 44 -3.84 12.00 -2.65
CA GLY A 44 -3.44 13.24 -3.26
C GLY A 44 -4.44 13.72 -4.29
N LEU A 45 -4.32 15.00 -4.61
CA LEU A 45 -4.99 15.61 -5.74
C LEU A 45 -3.95 15.83 -6.85
N ALA A 46 -4.27 15.42 -8.08
CA ALA A 46 -3.42 15.65 -9.23
C ALA A 46 -3.10 17.15 -9.41
N LYS A 47 -2.01 17.46 -10.11
CA LYS A 47 -1.56 18.85 -10.31
C LYS A 47 -2.61 19.71 -11.02
N ASP A 48 -3.39 19.10 -11.90
CA ASP A 48 -4.46 19.74 -12.65
C ASP A 48 -5.79 19.81 -11.86
N GLN A 49 -5.85 19.24 -10.65
CA GLN A 49 -7.03 19.18 -9.79
C GLN A 49 -8.24 18.45 -10.40
N THR A 50 -8.02 17.62 -11.43
CA THR A 50 -9.09 16.89 -12.11
C THR A 50 -9.23 15.45 -11.63
N GLU A 51 -8.22 14.93 -10.95
CA GLU A 51 -8.14 13.55 -10.49
C GLU A 51 -7.66 13.48 -9.04
N ILE A 52 -8.28 12.61 -8.25
CA ILE A 52 -7.81 12.17 -6.95
C ILE A 52 -7.03 10.89 -7.17
N VAL A 53 -5.85 10.81 -6.58
CA VAL A 53 -5.01 9.62 -6.59
C VAL A 53 -5.02 9.05 -5.19
N VAL A 54 -5.40 7.78 -5.08
CA VAL A 54 -5.35 7.02 -3.84
C VAL A 54 -4.41 5.86 -4.07
N ASP A 55 -3.33 5.81 -3.33
CA ASP A 55 -2.27 4.83 -3.50
C ASP A 55 -1.96 4.17 -2.16
N VAL A 56 -1.62 2.89 -2.18
CA VAL A 56 -1.18 2.17 -0.98
C VAL A 56 0.28 1.79 -1.14
N GLU A 57 1.14 2.65 -0.58
CA GLU A 57 2.59 2.48 -0.49
C GLU A 57 2.96 1.68 0.79
N GLY A 58 4.24 1.40 1.04
CA GLY A 58 4.66 0.47 2.12
C GLY A 58 4.72 -1.00 1.67
N ALA A 59 4.29 -1.27 0.44
CA ALA A 59 4.56 -2.47 -0.32
C ALA A 59 5.80 -2.31 -1.22
N VAL A 60 6.93 -1.82 -0.70
CA VAL A 60 8.22 -1.89 -1.45
C VAL A 60 8.58 -3.35 -1.78
N GLN A 61 7.86 -4.31 -1.18
CA GLN A 61 7.69 -5.63 -1.75
C GLN A 61 6.19 -5.93 -1.81
N ALA A 62 5.54 -5.66 -2.95
CA ALA A 62 4.23 -6.21 -3.30
C ALA A 62 4.15 -7.73 -3.06
N TYR A 63 5.30 -8.42 -3.03
CA TYR A 63 5.47 -9.82 -2.64
C TYR A 63 5.21 -10.16 -1.17
N PHE A 64 4.93 -9.20 -0.28
CA PHE A 64 4.62 -9.49 1.13
C PHE A 64 3.13 -9.65 1.45
N TYR A 65 2.26 -9.20 0.54
CA TYR A 65 0.82 -9.27 0.73
C TYR A 65 0.22 -10.31 -0.20
N ASP A 66 -0.56 -11.22 0.37
CA ASP A 66 -1.29 -12.22 -0.39
C ASP A 66 -2.54 -11.62 -1.04
N ARG A 67 -3.08 -10.52 -0.46
CA ARG A 67 -4.27 -9.86 -0.98
C ARG A 67 -4.30 -8.37 -0.64
N ILE A 68 -4.64 -7.55 -1.63
CA ILE A 68 -4.89 -6.11 -1.49
C ILE A 68 -6.20 -5.79 -2.23
N VAL A 69 -7.11 -5.13 -1.52
CA VAL A 69 -8.42 -4.74 -2.05
C VAL A 69 -8.64 -3.27 -1.75
N LEU A 70 -8.89 -2.49 -2.81
CA LEU A 70 -9.40 -1.13 -2.75
C LEU A 70 -10.80 -1.13 -3.36
N GLN A 71 -11.83 -0.90 -2.54
CA GLN A 71 -13.20 -0.78 -2.99
C GLN A 71 -13.69 0.66 -2.85
N VAL A 72 -14.41 1.14 -3.85
CA VAL A 72 -14.94 2.52 -3.89
C VAL A 72 -16.45 2.50 -3.99
N ASP A 73 -17.10 3.19 -3.07
CA ASP A 73 -18.52 3.48 -3.11
C ASP A 73 -18.72 4.99 -3.28
N SER A 74 -19.42 5.40 -4.34
CA SER A 74 -19.77 6.81 -4.57
C SER A 74 -20.99 7.23 -3.73
N LEU A 75 -20.96 8.42 -3.15
CA LEU A 75 -22.07 9.03 -2.42
C LEU A 75 -22.36 10.43 -2.99
N PRO A 76 -23.58 10.71 -3.50
CA PRO A 76 -24.74 9.82 -3.63
C PRO A 76 -24.64 8.81 -4.79
N ALA A 77 -25.40 7.72 -4.70
CA ALA A 77 -25.43 6.62 -5.68
C ALA A 77 -25.87 7.13 -7.07
N GLY A 78 -24.90 7.29 -7.97
CA GLY A 78 -25.15 7.85 -9.31
C GLY A 78 -23.87 8.19 -10.07
N PHE A 79 -22.78 8.47 -9.35
CA PHE A 79 -21.46 8.46 -9.94
C PHE A 79 -20.99 7.02 -10.05
N SER A 80 -20.83 6.52 -11.27
CA SER A 80 -20.09 5.30 -11.51
C SER A 80 -18.63 5.56 -11.13
N ALA A 81 -18.29 5.42 -9.83
CA ALA A 81 -16.96 5.04 -9.45
C ALA A 81 -16.71 3.76 -10.22
N GLY A 82 -15.73 3.78 -11.13
CA GLY A 82 -15.36 2.59 -11.88
C GLY A 82 -15.11 1.51 -10.86
N ARG A 83 -16.05 0.57 -10.74
CA ARG A 83 -15.93 -0.60 -9.89
C ARG A 83 -14.94 -1.52 -10.57
N GLU A 84 -13.67 -1.13 -10.54
CA GLU A 84 -12.57 -2.05 -10.76
C GLU A 84 -12.24 -2.62 -9.39
N GLU A 85 -12.95 -3.69 -9.07
CA GLU A 85 -12.49 -4.72 -8.15
C GLU A 85 -11.27 -5.40 -8.80
N ASN A 86 -10.18 -4.66 -8.90
CA ASN A 86 -8.90 -5.17 -9.36
C ASN A 86 -7.96 -5.05 -8.17
N GLU A 87 -7.11 -6.07 -7.99
CA GLU A 87 -5.98 -6.12 -7.07
C GLU A 87 -4.98 -5.00 -7.42
N THR A 88 -5.38 -3.76 -7.16
CA THR A 88 -4.72 -2.56 -7.65
C THR A 88 -4.19 -1.81 -6.43
N TYR A 89 -2.93 -1.42 -6.53
CA TYR A 89 -2.23 -0.66 -5.50
C TYR A 89 -2.63 0.82 -5.54
N THR A 90 -3.12 1.27 -6.69
CA THR A 90 -3.46 2.67 -6.98
C THR A 90 -4.84 2.78 -7.62
N LEU A 91 -5.60 3.77 -7.18
CA LEU A 91 -6.93 4.10 -7.65
C LEU A 91 -6.94 5.56 -8.10
N TYR A 92 -7.54 5.79 -9.28
CA TYR A 92 -7.74 7.13 -9.85
C TYR A 92 -9.23 7.47 -9.87
N LEU A 93 -9.61 8.51 -9.15
CA LEU A 93 -10.99 8.99 -9.09
C LEU A 93 -11.11 10.35 -9.76
N ARG A 94 -12.10 10.52 -10.63
CA ARG A 94 -12.32 11.81 -11.28
C ARG A 94 -12.98 12.80 -10.32
N VAL A 95 -12.48 14.03 -10.29
CA VAL A 95 -13.10 15.15 -9.60
C VAL A 95 -14.17 15.76 -10.51
N PRO A 96 -15.44 15.82 -10.09
CA PRO A 96 -16.48 16.49 -10.85
C PRO A 96 -16.29 18.01 -10.81
N VAL A 97 -16.56 18.67 -11.95
CA VAL A 97 -16.25 20.10 -12.14
C VAL A 97 -17.27 21.02 -11.43
N ASN A 98 -18.50 20.54 -11.18
CA ASN A 98 -19.62 21.36 -10.71
C ASN A 98 -20.39 20.78 -9.51
N GLU A 99 -19.91 19.68 -8.93
CA GLU A 99 -20.63 18.96 -7.87
C GLU A 99 -19.68 18.60 -6.74
N SER A 100 -20.17 18.71 -5.51
CA SER A 100 -19.50 18.12 -4.36
C SER A 100 -19.90 16.66 -4.29
N VAL A 101 -18.92 15.77 -4.53
CA VAL A 101 -19.10 14.32 -4.46
C VAL A 101 -18.29 13.79 -3.30
N ALA A 102 -18.87 12.82 -2.60
CA ALA A 102 -18.18 12.03 -1.61
C ALA A 102 -17.87 10.63 -2.16
N TYR A 103 -16.67 10.14 -1.93
CA TYR A 103 -16.25 8.78 -2.23
C TYR A 103 -15.89 8.09 -0.92
N ARG A 104 -16.53 6.97 -0.64
CA ARG A 104 -16.10 6.10 0.44
C ARG A 104 -15.17 5.05 -0.13
N ILE A 105 -14.00 4.90 0.47
CA ILE A 105 -13.01 3.91 0.06
C ILE A 105 -12.82 2.95 1.22
N HIS A 106 -13.10 1.68 0.94
CA HIS A 106 -12.79 0.57 1.82
C HIS A 106 -11.47 -0.04 1.36
N THR A 107 -10.52 -0.15 2.28
CA THR A 107 -9.23 -0.76 1.99
C THR A 107 -8.99 -1.94 2.90
N TYR A 108 -8.59 -3.06 2.30
CA TYR A 108 -8.22 -4.30 3.00
C TYR A 108 -6.90 -4.85 2.46
N LEU A 109 -5.97 -5.18 3.36
CA LEU A 109 -4.71 -5.85 3.04
C LEU A 109 -4.51 -7.07 3.95
N GLU A 110 -3.95 -8.14 3.39
CA GLU A 110 -3.60 -9.37 4.10
C GLU A 110 -2.18 -9.79 3.76
N ASP A 111 -1.33 -9.96 4.78
CA ASP A 111 0.06 -10.38 4.63
C ASP A 111 0.22 -11.91 4.66
N GLN A 112 1.39 -12.39 4.21
CA GLN A 112 1.73 -13.83 4.23
C GLN A 112 1.78 -14.45 5.63
N GLY A 113 1.85 -13.62 6.68
CA GLY A 113 1.80 -14.04 8.07
C GLY A 113 0.37 -14.19 8.61
N GLY A 114 -0.66 -13.94 7.78
CA GLY A 114 -2.06 -13.94 8.18
C GLY A 114 -2.49 -12.67 8.93
N ASN A 115 -1.65 -11.64 8.99
CA ASN A 115 -2.01 -10.35 9.55
C ASN A 115 -2.85 -9.57 8.54
N TYR A 116 -3.91 -8.91 9.03
CA TYR A 116 -4.75 -8.09 8.17
C TYR A 116 -4.83 -6.64 8.66
N PHE A 117 -4.97 -5.75 7.68
CA PHE A 117 -5.04 -4.32 7.82
C PHE A 117 -6.31 -3.85 7.13
N GLU A 118 -7.16 -3.12 7.84
CA GLU A 118 -8.44 -2.65 7.32
C GLU A 118 -8.69 -1.24 7.79
N TYR A 119 -9.17 -0.40 6.88
CA TYR A 119 -9.54 0.98 7.18
C TYR A 119 -10.52 1.51 6.12
N ASN A 120 -11.36 2.43 6.59
CA ASN A 120 -12.35 3.11 5.77
C ASN A 120 -12.08 4.60 5.78
N ILE A 121 -12.13 5.20 4.60
CA ILE A 121 -11.99 6.64 4.43
C ILE A 121 -13.17 7.20 3.65
N THR A 122 -13.58 8.40 4.02
CA THR A 122 -14.53 9.18 3.24
C THR A 122 -13.79 10.39 2.67
N LEU A 123 -13.76 10.47 1.35
CA LEU A 123 -13.20 11.58 0.58
C LEU A 123 -14.32 12.49 0.14
N THR A 124 -14.20 13.79 0.35
CA THR A 124 -15.15 14.78 -0.17
C THR A 124 -14.41 15.84 -0.95
N THR A 125 -14.83 16.11 -2.17
CA THR A 125 -14.28 17.22 -2.96
C THR A 125 -15.19 18.43 -2.87
N GLN A 126 -14.61 19.58 -2.54
CA GLN A 126 -15.30 20.85 -2.57
C GLN A 126 -14.48 21.87 -3.35
N ARG A 127 -15.16 22.68 -4.17
CA ARG A 127 -14.53 23.81 -4.85
C ARG A 127 -14.73 25.07 -4.01
N GLU A 128 -13.64 25.74 -3.68
CA GLU A 128 -13.65 27.04 -3.00
C GLU A 128 -13.84 28.18 -4.01
N ASP A 129 -14.17 29.37 -3.48
CA ASP A 129 -14.45 30.59 -4.27
C ASP A 129 -13.30 31.01 -5.19
N ASP A 130 -12.05 30.63 -4.87
CA ASP A 130 -10.85 30.88 -5.69
C ASP A 130 -10.62 29.81 -6.78
N ASN A 131 -11.66 29.06 -7.15
CA ASN A 131 -11.61 27.96 -8.12
C ASN A 131 -10.66 26.80 -7.76
N ARG A 132 -10.19 26.77 -6.50
CA ARG A 132 -9.33 25.73 -5.94
C ARG A 132 -10.17 24.55 -5.46
N THR A 133 -9.74 23.34 -5.81
CA THR A 133 -10.34 22.12 -5.28
C THR A 133 -9.68 21.76 -3.95
N VAL A 134 -10.49 21.63 -2.91
CA VAL A 134 -10.07 21.11 -1.60
C VAL A 134 -10.60 19.69 -1.47
N LEU A 135 -9.69 18.76 -1.18
CA LEU A 135 -10.03 17.38 -0.86
C LEU A 135 -10.08 17.24 0.66
N THR A 136 -11.23 16.87 1.18
CA THR A 136 -11.39 16.56 2.60
C THR A 136 -11.35 15.05 2.78
N VAL A 137 -10.43 14.57 3.61
CA VAL A 137 -10.27 13.18 3.99
C VAL A 137 -10.79 13.02 5.41
N VAL A 138 -11.69 12.06 5.61
CA VAL A 138 -12.20 11.67 6.93
C VAL A 138 -11.82 10.20 7.13
N LEU A 139 -11.17 9.88 8.24
CA LEU A 139 -10.91 8.50 8.64
C LEU A 139 -12.10 8.01 9.47
N ASP A 140 -12.84 7.02 8.97
CA ASP A 140 -14.09 6.56 9.58
C ASP A 140 -13.88 5.69 10.85
N ASP A 141 -12.63 5.40 11.21
CA ASP A 141 -12.25 4.30 12.12
C ASP A 141 -11.50 4.78 13.39
N GLU A 142 -11.37 6.10 13.58
CA GLU A 142 -10.89 6.70 14.83
C GLU A 142 -12.08 7.24 15.64
N ASP A 143 -12.09 7.04 16.97
CA ASP A 143 -13.09 7.59 17.91
C ASP A 143 -13.27 9.13 17.82
N ARG A 144 -12.40 9.80 17.05
CA ARG A 144 -12.51 11.19 16.62
C ARG A 144 -12.27 11.20 15.13
N ASP A 145 -13.31 11.30 14.31
CA ASP A 145 -13.20 11.45 12.86
C ASP A 145 -12.25 12.62 12.50
N PRO A 146 -10.96 12.38 12.21
CA PRO A 146 -10.03 13.46 11.97
C PRO A 146 -10.34 13.96 10.56
N VAL A 147 -10.78 15.21 10.47
CA VAL A 147 -11.06 15.87 9.20
C VAL A 147 -9.77 16.52 8.71
N ILE A 148 -9.22 15.99 7.62
CA ILE A 148 -7.93 16.41 7.08
C ILE A 148 -8.17 17.03 5.70
N GLN A 149 -7.69 18.26 5.51
CA GLN A 149 -7.79 18.93 4.22
C GLN A 149 -6.49 18.79 3.43
N VAL A 150 -6.62 18.33 2.20
CA VAL A 150 -5.53 18.10 1.25
C VAL A 150 -5.76 19.00 0.05
N THR A 151 -4.70 19.70 -0.37
CA THR A 151 -4.72 20.57 -1.55
C THR A 151 -3.53 20.27 -2.44
N SER A 152 -3.70 20.28 -3.75
CA SER A 152 -2.57 20.08 -4.67
C SER A 152 -1.53 21.19 -4.48
N PRO A 153 -0.21 20.88 -4.43
CA PRO A 153 0.43 19.60 -4.73
C PRO A 153 0.73 18.71 -3.51
N SER A 154 0.16 19.01 -2.34
CA SER A 154 0.35 18.19 -1.13
C SER A 154 -0.45 16.89 -1.17
N ASP A 155 0.07 15.88 -0.48
CA ASP A 155 -0.54 14.58 -0.25
C ASP A 155 -0.76 14.34 1.25
N PHE A 156 -1.78 13.55 1.57
CA PHE A 156 -1.99 12.97 2.88
C PHE A 156 -1.37 11.58 2.92
N ARG A 157 -0.67 11.27 4.02
CA ARG A 157 -0.02 9.98 4.23
C ARG A 157 -0.42 9.42 5.58
N TRP A 158 -0.86 8.18 5.61
CA TRP A 158 -1.30 7.51 6.83
C TRP A 158 -0.75 6.10 6.93
N SER A 159 -0.06 5.80 8.04
CA SER A 159 0.35 4.45 8.36
C SER A 159 -0.85 3.67 8.89
N VAL A 160 -1.25 2.63 8.18
CA VAL A 160 -2.42 1.84 8.52
C VAL A 160 -2.04 0.83 9.60
N PRO A 161 -2.62 0.92 10.81
CA PRO A 161 -2.30 -0.03 11.87
C PRO A 161 -2.85 -1.42 11.57
N ARG A 162 -2.16 -2.45 12.06
CA ARG A 162 -2.64 -3.83 12.02
C ARG A 162 -3.94 -3.95 12.83
N ARG A 163 -4.97 -4.56 12.25
CA ARG A 163 -6.26 -4.79 12.90
C ARG A 163 -6.34 -6.15 13.60
N GLY A 164 -5.64 -7.16 13.08
CA GLY A 164 -5.58 -8.48 13.70
C GLY A 164 -4.67 -9.46 12.98
N SER A 165 -4.77 -10.73 13.36
CA SER A 165 -4.21 -11.88 12.61
C SER A 165 -5.18 -13.03 12.62
N ARG A 166 -5.21 -13.77 11.51
CA ARG A 166 -5.92 -15.03 11.37
C ARG A 166 -5.05 -16.23 11.74
#